data_AF-A0AAU9KQM6-F1
#
_entry.id   AF-A0AAU9KQM6-F1
#
_cell.length_a   1.000
_cell.length_b   1.000
_cell.length_c   1.000
_cell.angle_alpha   90.00
_cell.angle_beta   90.00
_cell.angle_gamma   90.00
#
_symmetry.space_group_name_H-M   'P 1'
#
loop_
_entity.id
_entity.type
_entity.pdbx_description
1 polymer ?
#
loop_
_entity_poly.entity_id
_entity_poly.type
_entity_poly.pdbx_seq_one_letter_code
_entity_poly.pdbx_strand_id
1 'polypeptide(L)'
;MQSSFKFEVLIMYRHYLKLIMKRPLGMRESLLIQTRNEFKRGAKIPRKNIPEVDHFYSTAERKLHELRESNIERVSTFTPRQKK
;
A
#
# COMPACT_ATOMS: atom_id res chain seq x y z
N MET A 1 8.81 10.88 -23.27
CA MET A 1 9.25 10.02 -22.15
C MET A 1 8.28 10.19 -20.98
N GLN A 2 7.69 9.12 -20.43
CA GLN A 2 7.02 9.24 -19.12
C GLN A 2 8.08 9.59 -18.07
N SER A 3 7.79 10.53 -17.16
CA SER A 3 8.68 10.82 -16.03
C SER A 3 8.84 9.56 -15.18
N SER A 4 10.06 9.21 -14.73
CA SER A 4 10.28 7.96 -13.96
C SER A 4 9.35 7.88 -12.74
N PHE A 5 9.08 9.02 -12.12
CA PHE A 5 8.11 9.14 -11.03
C PHE A 5 6.70 8.65 -11.38
N LYS A 6 6.18 8.94 -12.59
CA LYS A 6 4.84 8.45 -12.99
C LYS A 6 4.85 6.92 -13.08
N PHE A 7 5.95 6.35 -13.56
CA PHE A 7 6.12 4.91 -13.66
C PHE A 7 6.22 4.26 -12.27
N GLU A 8 6.97 4.86 -11.35
CA GLU A 8 7.08 4.41 -9.95
C GLU A 8 5.72 4.42 -9.24
N VAL A 9 4.93 5.49 -9.38
CA VAL A 9 3.57 5.56 -8.80
C VAL A 9 2.66 4.46 -9.37
N LEU A 10 2.78 4.15 -10.67
CA LEU A 10 2.01 3.06 -11.29
C LEU A 10 2.45 1.68 -10.79
N ILE A 11 3.76 1.46 -10.58
CA ILE A 11 4.27 0.23 -9.97
C ILE A 11 3.73 0.08 -8.55
N MET A 12 3.81 1.14 -7.74
CA MET A 12 3.30 1.15 -6.37
C MET A 12 1.80 0.81 -6.35
N TYR A 13 0.99 1.44 -7.21
CA TYR A 13 -0.43 1.12 -7.33
C TYR A 13 -0.68 -0.35 -7.70
N ARG A 14 0.11 -0.92 -8.61
CA ARG A 14 0.02 -2.35 -8.94
C ARG A 14 0.36 -3.25 -7.75
N HIS A 15 1.33 -2.87 -6.92
CA HIS A 15 1.65 -3.62 -5.70
C HIS A 15 0.49 -3.62 -4.70
N TYR A 16 -0.18 -2.47 -4.51
CA TYR A 16 -1.40 -2.39 -3.73
C TYR A 16 -2.46 -3.38 -4.24
N LEU A 17 -2.79 -3.32 -5.53
CA LEU A 17 -3.79 -4.21 -6.11
C LEU A 17 -3.43 -5.69 -5.90
N LYS A 18 -2.16 -6.06 -6.13
CA LYS A 18 -1.69 -7.43 -5.95
C LYS A 18 -1.84 -7.91 -4.50
N LEU A 19 -1.59 -7.04 -3.51
CA LEU A 19 -1.77 -7.39 -2.09
C LEU A 19 -3.25 -7.46 -1.71
N ILE A 20 -4.07 -6.52 -2.17
CA ILE A 20 -5.52 -6.48 -1.89
C ILE A 20 -6.23 -7.71 -2.47
N MET A 21 -5.83 -8.15 -3.67
CA MET A 21 -6.37 -9.36 -4.28
C MET A 21 -6.06 -10.65 -3.49
N LYS A 22 -5.06 -10.63 -2.60
CA LYS A 22 -4.78 -11.74 -1.68
C LYS A 22 -5.60 -11.69 -0.39
N ARG A 23 -6.38 -10.62 -0.16
CA ARG A 23 -7.21 -10.45 1.04
C ARG A 23 -8.55 -11.19 0.93
N PRO A 24 -9.19 -11.52 2.06
CA PRO A 24 -10.52 -12.11 2.09
C PRO A 24 -11.53 -11.27 1.31
N LEU A 25 -12.50 -11.93 0.67
CA LEU A 25 -13.50 -11.29 -0.19
C LEU A 25 -14.22 -10.13 0.52
N GLY A 26 -14.60 -10.29 1.79
CA GLY A 26 -15.30 -9.26 2.56
C GLY A 26 -14.50 -7.98 2.86
N MET A 27 -13.17 -8.00 2.73
CA MET A 27 -12.32 -6.81 2.91
C MET A 27 -11.79 -6.25 1.58
N ARG A 28 -11.87 -7.04 0.51
CA ARG A 28 -11.24 -6.70 -0.77
C ARG A 28 -11.85 -5.45 -1.39
N GLU A 29 -13.18 -5.39 -1.42
CA GLU A 29 -13.91 -4.31 -2.08
C GLU A 29 -13.67 -2.96 -1.41
N SER A 30 -13.75 -2.91 -0.07
CA SER A 30 -13.49 -1.70 0.69
C SER A 30 -12.05 -1.20 0.50
N LEU A 31 -11.07 -2.10 0.55
CA LEU A 31 -9.66 -1.77 0.33
C LEU A 31 -9.40 -1.27 -1.10
N LEU A 32 -10.02 -1.88 -2.11
CA LEU A 32 -9.89 -1.43 -3.51
C LEU A 32 -10.44 -0.01 -3.69
N ILE A 33 -11.63 0.26 -3.14
CA ILE A 33 -12.28 1.57 -3.23
C ILE A 33 -11.42 2.63 -2.53
N GLN A 34 -10.96 2.35 -1.30
CA GLN A 34 -10.09 3.25 -0.54
C GLN A 34 -8.80 3.56 -1.29
N THR A 35 -8.10 2.53 -1.76
CA THR A 35 -6.84 2.67 -2.54
C THR A 35 -7.07 3.50 -3.79
N ARG A 36 -8.12 3.21 -4.57
CA ARG A 36 -8.45 3.95 -5.79
C ARG A 36 -8.71 5.43 -5.49
N ASN A 37 -9.45 5.72 -4.42
CA ASN A 37 -9.77 7.08 -4.00
C ASN A 37 -8.53 7.84 -3.51
N GLU A 38 -7.59 7.18 -2.83
CA GLU A 38 -6.33 7.79 -2.41
C GLU A 38 -5.44 8.15 -3.61
N PHE A 39 -5.22 7.22 -4.54
CA PHE A 39 -4.42 7.51 -5.74
C PHE A 39 -5.10 8.52 -6.67
N LYS A 40 -6.44 8.55 -6.74
CA LYS A 40 -7.17 9.59 -7.47
C LYS A 40 -7.02 10.97 -6.83
N ARG A 41 -6.94 11.05 -5.49
CA ARG A 41 -6.63 12.29 -4.76
C ARG A 41 -5.19 12.72 -5.03
N GLY A 42 -4.22 11.81 -4.90
CA GLY A 42 -2.81 12.09 -5.19
C GLY A 42 -2.55 12.54 -6.63
N ALA A 43 -3.29 11.99 -7.60
CA ALA A 43 -3.18 12.41 -9.00
C ALA A 43 -3.60 13.87 -9.28
N LYS A 44 -4.34 14.50 -8.34
CA LYS A 44 -4.70 15.92 -8.42
C LYS A 44 -3.60 16.85 -7.91
N ILE A 45 -2.60 16.32 -7.19
CA ILE A 45 -1.49 17.12 -6.66
C ILE A 45 -0.67 17.63 -7.85
N PRO A 46 -0.49 18.96 -8.00
CA PRO A 46 0.35 19.51 -9.05
C PRO A 46 1.79 19.02 -8.89
N ARG A 47 2.41 18.52 -9.97
CA ARG A 47 3.80 18.02 -9.94
C ARG A 47 4.84 19.05 -9.51
N LYS A 48 4.50 20.34 -9.60
CA LYS A 48 5.35 21.45 -9.15
C LYS A 48 5.38 21.57 -7.62
N ASN A 49 4.39 21.02 -6.91
CA ASN A 49 4.36 20.97 -5.46
C ASN A 49 5.13 19.76 -4.94
N ILE A 50 6.45 19.80 -5.09
CA ILE A 50 7.36 18.70 -4.72
C ILE A 50 7.13 18.20 -3.28
N PRO A 51 6.99 19.07 -2.25
CA PRO A 51 6.77 18.62 -0.87
C PRO A 51 5.50 17.78 -0.70
N GLU A 52 4.41 18.16 -1.36
CA GLU A 52 3.13 17.45 -1.26
C GLU A 52 3.18 16.10 -2.01
N VAL A 53 3.89 16.06 -3.14
CA VAL A 53 4.15 14.84 -3.90
C VAL A 53 4.99 13.85 -3.09
N ASP A 54 6.07 14.32 -2.47
CA ASP A 54 6.96 13.49 -1.65
C ASP A 54 6.27 12.98 -0.39
N HIS A 55 5.48 13.83 0.26
CA HIS A 55 4.65 13.44 1.40
C HIS A 55 3.64 12.36 1.01
N PHE A 56 2.94 12.53 -0.12
CA PHE A 56 2.00 11.53 -0.62
C PHE A 56 2.71 10.21 -0.91
N TYR A 57 3.85 10.25 -1.60
CA TYR A 57 4.61 9.06 -1.96
C TYR A 57 5.10 8.30 -0.72
N SER A 58 5.72 9.00 0.23
CA SER A 58 6.21 8.42 1.49
C SER A 58 5.09 7.78 2.31
N THR A 59 3.93 8.44 2.36
CA THR A 59 2.75 7.91 3.05
C THR A 59 2.24 6.63 2.36
N ALA A 60 2.19 6.62 1.03
CA ALA A 60 1.75 5.48 0.26
C ALA A 60 2.74 4.30 0.36
N GLU A 61 4.04 4.54 0.45
CA GLU A 61 5.03 3.48 0.71
C GLU A 61 4.87 2.87 2.10
N ARG A 62 4.72 3.70 3.14
CA ARG A 62 4.50 3.21 4.52
C ARG A 62 3.26 2.32 4.60
N LYS A 63 2.13 2.78 4.06
CA LYS A 63 0.89 1.99 4.02
C LYS A 63 1.05 0.69 3.20
N LEU A 64 1.85 0.70 2.13
CA LEU A 64 2.12 -0.51 1.35
C LEU A 64 2.91 -1.53 2.18
N HIS A 65 3.87 -1.04 2.98
CA HIS A 65 4.62 -1.85 3.92
C HIS A 65 3.71 -2.46 4.99
N GLU A 66 2.85 -1.67 5.63
CA GLU A 66 1.86 -2.15 6.60
C GLU A 66 0.89 -3.17 5.97
N LEU A 67 0.44 -2.94 4.74
CA LEU A 67 -0.39 -3.88 3.99
C LEU A 67 0.38 -5.16 3.62
N ARG A 68 1.70 -5.15 3.61
CA ARG A 68 2.54 -6.34 3.41
C ARG A 68 2.81 -7.06 4.74
N GLU A 69 3.04 -6.33 5.82
CA GLU A 69 3.37 -6.86 7.15
C GLU A 69 2.16 -7.35 7.95
N SER A 70 0.98 -6.78 7.73
CA SER A 70 -0.28 -7.34 8.26
C SER A 70 -0.60 -8.74 7.70
N ASN A 71 0.19 -9.28 6.76
CA ASN A 71 0.20 -10.71 6.43
C ASN A 71 1.18 -11.53 7.31
N ILE A 72 2.20 -10.91 7.89
CA ILE A 72 3.28 -11.53 8.67
C ILE A 72 2.85 -11.74 10.14
N GLU A 73 1.96 -10.93 10.69
CA GLU A 73 1.49 -11.05 12.09
C GLU A 73 0.72 -12.34 12.43
N ARG A 74 0.43 -13.21 11.45
CA ARG A 74 -0.15 -14.54 11.70
C ARG A 74 0.85 -15.69 11.75
N VAL A 75 2.16 -15.45 11.65
CA VAL A 75 3.18 -16.51 11.58
C VAL A 75 4.10 -16.57 12.81
N SER A 76 3.81 -15.85 13.88
CA SER A 76 4.58 -15.94 15.14
C SER A 76 3.68 -16.07 16.36
N THR A 77 2.86 -17.11 16.40
CA THR A 77 2.65 -17.83 17.67
C THR A 77 3.85 -18.74 17.89
N PHE A 78 5.00 -18.16 18.25
CA PHE A 78 6.01 -18.93 18.97
C PHE A 78 5.35 -19.35 20.28
N THR A 79 4.84 -20.57 20.34
CA THR A 79 4.48 -21.22 21.60
C THR A 79 5.79 -21.66 22.23
N PRO A 80 6.32 -20.97 23.27
CA PRO A 80 7.35 -21.56 24.08
C PRO A 80 6.75 -22.84 24.66
N ARG A 81 7.31 -23.97 24.25
CA ARG A 81 7.03 -25.30 24.79
C ARG A 81 7.20 -25.18 26.31
N GLN A 82 6.10 -25.09 27.05
CA GLN A 82 6.14 -25.12 28.51
C GLN A 82 6.76 -26.47 28.89
N LYS A 83 8.02 -26.43 29.32
CA LYS A 83 8.69 -27.58 29.91
C LYS A 83 8.29 -27.62 31.38
N LYS A 84 7.60 -28.71 31.70
CA LYS A 84 7.36 -29.31 33.02
C LYS A 84 6.37 -28.60 33.93
#